data_AF-A0A5N4E0D5-F1
#
_entry.id   AF-A0A5N4E0D5-F1
#
_cell.length_a   1.000
_cell.length_b   1.000
_cell.length_c   1.000
_cell.angle_alpha   90.00
_cell.angle_beta   90.00
_cell.angle_gamma   90.00
#
_symmetry.space_group_name_H-M   'P 1'
#
loop_
_entity.id
_entity.type
_entity.pdbx_description
1 polymer ?
#
loop_
_entity_poly.entity_id
_entity_poly.type
_entity_poly.pdbx_seq_one_letter_code
_entity_poly.pdbx_strand_id
1 'polypeptide(L)'
;FELRELEKKLKAAYMNKERAAQIAEKDAIKYEQMKRDAEIAKTMMEEHERLIKEENAAEDKRNKVKAQYNLDLEKQLEEQEKKKQEAYEQLLKEKLMIDEIVRKIYEEDQLERQHKLEKMNTTRRYIEEFKKEQALWRKKKREEMEEENRKIIEFAKMQEQREEDRMAKVQENEEKRLQLQNMLTQRLEETLRQREDLEQVRQELYQEEQAEIHKKKLEEEAEEKLRKQKALKQNFMEQMALKELVLQAAKEEEEVFRRALLAKFAEDDRIELMNAQKQRMKQLEHRRAVEKLIEERHNQFLADKQRELEEWQLQQRQQGCINEIIEEERLKLLKEHATKLLGYLPKGVFKKEDDIDMLGEEFRKAYQKRSENCEEK
;
A
#
# COMPACT_ATOMS: atom_id res chain seq x y z
N PHE A 1 196.36 104.77 137.75
CA PHE A 1 195.76 103.85 136.76
C PHE A 1 194.31 103.47 137.10
N GLU A 2 193.86 103.62 138.35
CA GLU A 2 192.54 103.14 138.82
C GLU A 2 191.33 104.01 138.39
N LEU A 3 191.47 105.34 138.29
CA LEU A 3 190.34 106.23 137.95
C LEU A 3 189.79 106.03 136.52
N ARG A 4 190.65 105.66 135.56
CA ARG A 4 190.23 105.40 134.16
C ARG A 4 189.40 104.13 134.01
N GLU A 5 189.65 103.12 134.84
CA GLU A 5 188.87 101.88 134.81
C GLU A 5 187.47 102.09 135.39
N LEU A 6 187.36 102.91 136.43
CA LEU A 6 186.09 103.22 137.07
C LEU A 6 185.19 104.07 136.13
N GLU A 7 185.78 105.01 135.40
CA GLU A 7 185.06 105.81 134.40
C GLU A 7 184.57 104.96 133.20
N LYS A 8 185.38 103.98 132.74
CA LYS A 8 184.95 103.00 131.71
C LYS A 8 183.80 102.11 132.21
N LYS A 9 183.86 101.64 133.46
CA LYS A 9 182.79 100.84 134.08
C LYS A 9 181.50 101.65 134.25
N LEU A 10 181.58 102.93 134.63
CA LEU A 10 180.42 103.81 134.72
C LEU A 10 179.81 104.10 133.35
N LYS A 11 180.62 104.39 132.32
CA LYS A 11 180.13 104.56 130.93
C LYS A 11 179.46 103.28 130.41
N ALA A 12 180.01 102.11 130.71
CA ALA A 12 179.37 100.83 130.38
C ALA A 12 178.04 100.63 131.12
N ALA A 13 177.95 101.05 132.39
CA ALA A 13 176.69 101.01 133.15
C ALA A 13 175.62 101.95 132.58
N TYR A 14 175.98 103.17 132.16
CA TYR A 14 175.06 104.09 131.47
C TYR A 14 174.62 103.55 130.11
N MET A 15 175.54 103.00 129.30
CA MET A 15 175.19 102.32 128.04
C MET A 15 174.28 101.11 128.26
N ASN A 16 174.49 100.35 129.33
CA ASN A 16 173.60 99.24 129.69
C ASN A 16 172.22 99.74 130.16
N LYS A 17 172.14 100.88 130.86
CA LYS A 17 170.88 101.52 131.25
C LYS A 17 170.10 102.03 130.03
N GLU A 18 170.77 102.69 129.09
CA GLU A 18 170.14 103.12 127.83
C GLU A 18 169.72 101.94 126.96
N ARG A 19 170.55 100.90 126.88
CA ARG A 19 170.19 99.65 126.19
C ARG A 19 168.99 98.97 126.84
N ALA A 20 168.90 98.95 128.16
CA ALA A 20 167.73 98.43 128.87
C ALA A 20 166.47 99.29 128.59
N ALA A 21 166.59 100.61 128.54
CA ALA A 21 165.49 101.51 128.18
C ALA A 21 165.04 101.31 126.72
N GLN A 22 165.96 101.17 125.77
CA GLN A 22 165.65 100.88 124.36
C GLN A 22 165.01 99.51 124.17
N ILE A 23 165.45 98.49 124.93
CA ILE A 23 164.81 97.17 124.92
C ILE A 23 163.39 97.30 125.46
N ALA A 24 163.19 98.01 126.58
CA ALA A 24 161.86 98.24 127.15
C ALA A 24 160.92 99.02 126.20
N GLU A 25 161.43 100.04 125.51
CA GLU A 25 160.64 100.80 124.52
C GLU A 25 160.29 99.94 123.29
N LYS A 26 161.26 99.17 122.77
CA LYS A 26 161.01 98.24 121.66
C LYS A 26 160.01 97.15 122.05
N ASP A 27 160.08 96.65 123.28
CA ASP A 27 159.14 95.66 123.79
C ASP A 27 157.76 96.28 124.04
N ALA A 28 157.68 97.55 124.46
CA ALA A 28 156.41 98.29 124.54
C ALA A 28 155.79 98.50 123.15
N ILE A 29 156.57 98.91 122.14
CA ILE A 29 156.09 99.06 120.76
C ILE A 29 155.62 97.72 120.19
N LYS A 30 156.37 96.64 120.40
CA LYS A 30 155.96 95.29 119.99
C LYS A 30 154.66 94.89 120.69
N TYR A 31 154.52 95.18 121.97
CA TYR A 31 153.30 94.86 122.73
C TYR A 31 152.10 95.66 122.22
N GLU A 32 152.27 96.94 121.86
CA GLU A 32 151.24 97.73 121.20
C GLU A 32 150.90 97.20 119.80
N GLN A 33 151.89 96.79 119.00
CA GLN A 33 151.67 96.16 117.70
C GLN A 33 150.91 94.85 117.84
N MET A 34 151.32 93.97 118.76
CA MET A 34 150.61 92.72 119.05
C MET A 34 149.18 92.98 119.52
N LYS A 35 148.92 94.05 120.28
CA LYS A 35 147.56 94.46 120.66
C LYS A 35 146.74 94.90 119.45
N ARG A 36 147.29 95.77 118.59
CA ARG A 36 146.62 96.23 117.36
C ARG A 36 146.36 95.07 116.40
N ASP A 37 147.34 94.20 116.19
CA ASP A 37 147.21 93.02 115.33
C ASP A 37 146.18 92.03 115.91
N ALA A 38 146.13 91.85 117.23
CA ALA A 38 145.11 91.04 117.90
C ALA A 38 143.71 91.67 117.80
N GLU A 39 143.60 93.00 117.87
CA GLU A 39 142.35 93.72 117.67
C GLU A 39 141.88 93.60 116.22
N ILE A 40 142.77 93.77 115.23
CA ILE A 40 142.48 93.59 113.80
C ILE A 40 142.09 92.13 113.52
N ALA A 41 142.80 91.16 114.09
CA ALA A 41 142.45 89.75 113.94
C ALA A 41 141.07 89.44 114.52
N LYS A 42 140.72 90.03 115.67
CA LYS A 42 139.37 89.90 116.26
C LYS A 42 138.31 90.51 115.35
N THR A 43 138.50 91.73 114.84
CA THR A 43 137.51 92.36 113.95
C THR A 43 137.35 91.57 112.65
N MET A 44 138.44 91.08 112.07
CA MET A 44 138.39 90.25 110.86
C MET A 44 137.71 88.90 111.11
N MET A 45 137.94 88.26 112.26
CA MET A 45 137.23 87.05 112.65
C MET A 45 135.74 87.31 112.87
N GLU A 46 135.38 88.39 113.56
CA GLU A 46 133.99 88.77 113.77
C GLU A 46 133.27 89.07 112.44
N GLU A 47 133.92 89.75 111.50
CA GLU A 47 133.37 90.01 110.16
C GLU A 47 133.23 88.72 109.35
N HIS A 48 134.24 87.84 109.36
CA HIS A 48 134.17 86.55 108.68
C HIS A 48 133.07 85.66 109.28
N GLU A 49 132.88 85.68 110.61
CA GLU A 49 131.78 84.98 111.27
C GLU A 49 130.43 85.55 110.87
N ARG A 50 130.30 86.87 110.71
CA ARG A 50 129.06 87.50 110.22
C ARG A 50 128.77 87.07 108.79
N LEU A 51 129.76 87.11 107.91
CA LEU A 51 129.63 86.67 106.51
C LEU A 51 129.22 85.19 106.42
N ILE A 52 129.86 84.29 107.18
CA ILE A 52 129.47 82.88 107.24
C ILE A 52 128.01 82.73 107.73
N LYS A 53 127.61 83.48 108.77
CA LYS A 53 126.24 83.43 109.30
C LYS A 53 125.23 83.92 108.26
N GLU A 54 125.55 84.96 107.51
CA GLU A 54 124.70 85.48 106.43
C GLU A 54 124.61 84.52 105.24
N GLU A 55 125.73 83.94 104.81
CA GLU A 55 125.76 82.91 103.75
C GLU A 55 124.98 81.66 104.15
N ASN A 56 125.21 81.13 105.35
CA ASN A 56 124.45 80.00 105.90
C ASN A 56 122.96 80.33 106.00
N ALA A 57 122.58 81.53 106.46
CA ALA A 57 121.18 81.94 106.53
C ALA A 57 120.54 82.09 105.14
N ALA A 58 121.29 82.54 104.13
CA ALA A 58 120.83 82.61 102.75
C ALA A 58 120.70 81.21 102.12
N GLU A 59 121.64 80.31 102.40
CA GLU A 59 121.60 78.92 101.98
C GLU A 59 120.44 78.16 102.66
N ASP A 60 120.21 78.36 103.95
CA ASP A 60 119.05 77.84 104.68
C ASP A 60 117.73 78.32 104.08
N LYS A 61 117.63 79.59 103.69
CA LYS A 61 116.45 80.11 102.98
C LYS A 61 116.25 79.42 101.64
N ARG A 62 117.32 79.24 100.85
CA ARG A 62 117.27 78.51 99.57
C ARG A 62 116.87 77.05 99.77
N ASN A 63 117.42 76.39 100.79
CA ASN A 63 117.12 75.01 101.13
C ASN A 63 115.67 74.86 101.61
N LYS A 64 115.15 75.81 102.40
CA LYS A 64 113.74 75.86 102.80
C LYS A 64 112.82 76.00 101.59
N VAL A 65 113.14 76.89 100.64
CA VAL A 65 112.34 77.06 99.41
C VAL A 65 112.39 75.80 98.54
N LYS A 66 113.57 75.17 98.38
CA LYS A 66 113.70 73.89 97.66
C LYS A 66 112.93 72.77 98.35
N ALA A 67 112.97 72.70 99.68
CA ALA A 67 112.21 71.72 100.44
C ALA A 67 110.70 71.92 100.27
N GLN A 68 110.22 73.17 100.33
CA GLN A 68 108.81 73.49 100.04
C GLN A 68 108.42 73.11 98.61
N TYR A 69 109.24 73.43 97.63
CA TYR A 69 109.01 73.06 96.24
C TYR A 69 108.96 71.54 96.04
N ASN A 70 109.88 70.79 96.66
CA ASN A 70 109.88 69.33 96.62
C ASN A 70 108.62 68.74 97.29
N LEU A 71 108.22 69.29 98.45
CA LEU A 71 106.99 68.88 99.14
C LEU A 71 105.74 69.13 98.29
N ASP A 72 105.69 70.26 97.56
CA ASP A 72 104.57 70.55 96.68
C ASP A 72 104.58 69.67 95.42
N LEU A 73 105.76 69.30 94.91
CA LEU A 73 105.89 68.32 93.83
C LEU A 73 105.46 66.91 94.29
N GLU A 74 105.84 66.49 95.49
CA GLU A 74 105.39 65.24 96.11
C GLU A 74 103.87 65.21 96.23
N LYS A 75 103.24 66.30 96.72
CA LYS A 75 101.77 66.41 96.76
C LYS A 75 101.14 66.29 95.36
N GLN A 76 101.71 66.92 94.34
CA GLN A 76 101.19 66.81 92.97
C GLN A 76 101.28 65.37 92.44
N LEU A 77 102.35 64.65 92.74
CA LEU A 77 102.49 63.24 92.39
C LEU A 77 101.48 62.38 93.15
N GLU A 78 101.31 62.60 94.46
CA GLU A 78 100.29 61.91 95.26
C GLU A 78 98.88 62.17 94.73
N GLU A 79 98.55 63.41 94.34
CA GLU A 79 97.26 63.74 93.74
C GLU A 79 97.04 63.05 92.39
N GLN A 80 98.08 62.94 91.56
CA GLN A 80 98.01 62.20 90.31
C GLN A 80 97.83 60.70 90.55
N GLU A 81 98.50 60.13 91.55
CA GLU A 81 98.34 58.74 91.94
C GLU A 81 96.94 58.47 92.50
N LYS A 82 96.42 59.35 93.37
CA LYS A 82 95.04 59.28 93.87
C LYS A 82 94.03 59.33 92.73
N LYS A 83 94.18 60.26 91.78
CA LYS A 83 93.32 60.32 90.59
C LYS A 83 93.37 59.05 89.75
N LYS A 84 94.56 58.44 89.59
CA LYS A 84 94.70 57.14 88.91
C LYS A 84 94.01 56.01 89.67
N GLN A 85 94.13 55.99 91.00
CA GLN A 85 93.44 55.02 91.86
C GLN A 85 91.93 55.18 91.77
N GLU A 86 91.42 56.41 91.90
CA GLU A 86 89.99 56.73 91.76
C GLU A 86 89.46 56.32 90.38
N ALA A 87 90.19 56.62 89.30
CA ALA A 87 89.81 56.22 87.95
C ALA A 87 89.83 54.68 87.78
N TYR A 88 90.79 53.99 88.38
CA TYR A 88 90.84 52.53 88.38
C TYR A 88 89.68 51.92 89.17
N GLU A 89 89.34 52.48 90.33
CA GLU A 89 88.17 52.07 91.12
C GLU A 89 86.86 52.29 90.36
N GLN A 90 86.73 53.42 89.65
CA GLN A 90 85.59 53.71 88.78
C GLN A 90 85.50 52.68 87.66
N LEU A 91 86.61 52.39 86.96
CA LEU A 91 86.67 51.38 85.91
C LEU A 91 86.29 49.99 86.44
N LEU A 92 86.73 49.63 87.65
CA LEU A 92 86.37 48.36 88.25
C LEU A 92 84.86 48.29 88.58
N LYS A 93 84.29 49.38 89.11
CA LYS A 93 82.84 49.48 89.36
C LYS A 93 82.05 49.40 88.05
N GLU A 94 82.49 50.10 87.01
CA GLU A 94 81.88 50.05 85.67
C GLU A 94 81.96 48.64 85.08
N LYS A 95 83.11 47.98 85.17
CA LYS A 95 83.27 46.60 84.71
C LYS A 95 82.30 45.66 85.43
N LEU A 96 82.22 45.73 86.75
CA LEU A 96 81.28 44.91 87.52
C LEU A 96 79.82 45.20 87.12
N MET A 97 79.47 46.47 86.92
CA MET A 97 78.13 46.85 86.46
C MET A 97 77.84 46.30 85.05
N ILE A 98 78.81 46.36 84.14
CA ILE A 98 78.69 45.79 82.79
C ILE A 98 78.55 44.27 82.87
N ASP A 99 79.37 43.59 83.69
CA ASP A 99 79.30 42.14 83.88
C ASP A 99 77.93 41.73 84.45
N GLU A 100 77.35 42.52 85.37
CA GLU A 100 75.99 42.32 85.88
C GLU A 100 74.91 42.55 84.81
N ILE A 101 75.04 43.58 83.98
CA ILE A 101 74.12 43.85 82.87
C ILE A 101 74.17 42.69 81.86
N VAL A 102 75.37 42.26 81.46
CA VAL A 102 75.56 41.13 80.54
C VAL A 102 74.95 39.86 81.12
N ARG A 103 75.18 39.60 82.41
CA ARG A 103 74.57 38.46 83.11
C ARG A 103 73.04 38.52 83.08
N LYS A 104 72.44 39.68 83.37
CA LYS A 104 70.98 39.88 83.29
C LYS A 104 70.45 39.65 81.88
N ILE A 105 71.12 40.15 80.85
CA ILE A 105 70.73 39.92 79.44
C ILE A 105 70.75 38.42 79.13
N TYR A 106 71.79 37.69 79.54
CA TYR A 106 71.84 36.24 79.33
C TYR A 106 70.72 35.50 80.08
N GLU A 107 70.43 35.89 81.33
CA GLU A 107 69.33 35.29 82.11
C GLU A 107 67.97 35.58 81.46
N GLU A 108 67.73 36.82 81.02
CA GLU A 108 66.52 37.23 80.30
C GLU A 108 66.36 36.48 78.96
N ASP A 109 67.42 36.36 78.17
CA ASP A 109 67.44 35.61 76.92
C ASP A 109 67.13 34.12 77.13
N GLN A 110 67.66 33.52 78.20
CA GLN A 110 67.36 32.12 78.54
C GLN A 110 65.91 31.93 78.96
N LEU A 111 65.37 32.82 79.81
CA LEU A 111 63.96 32.79 80.20
C LEU A 111 63.04 33.00 79.01
N GLU A 112 63.37 33.91 78.10
CA GLU A 112 62.57 34.16 76.90
C GLU A 112 62.56 32.93 75.98
N ARG A 113 63.71 32.25 75.81
CA ARG A 113 63.79 30.98 75.08
C ARG A 113 62.95 29.90 75.73
N GLN A 114 63.00 29.76 77.05
CA GLN A 114 62.17 28.80 77.78
C GLN A 114 60.69 29.09 77.60
N HIS A 115 60.26 30.35 77.77
CA HIS A 115 58.88 30.75 77.54
C HIS A 115 58.41 30.53 76.09
N LYS A 116 59.27 30.77 75.09
CA LYS A 116 58.98 30.44 73.68
C LYS A 116 58.78 28.93 73.50
N LEU A 117 59.64 28.10 74.08
CA LEU A 117 59.52 26.65 74.05
C LEU A 117 58.26 26.16 74.77
N GLU A 118 57.93 26.72 75.93
CA GLU A 118 56.69 26.40 76.66
C GLU A 118 55.45 26.74 75.84
N LYS A 119 55.39 27.93 75.22
CA LYS A 119 54.28 28.32 74.32
C LYS A 119 54.18 27.41 73.10
N MET A 120 55.31 26.99 72.53
CA MET A 120 55.33 26.03 71.43
C MET A 120 54.83 24.65 71.89
N ASN A 121 55.21 24.22 73.09
CA ASN A 121 54.78 22.95 73.65
C ASN A 121 53.30 22.94 74.02
N THR A 122 52.77 24.02 74.60
CA THR A 122 51.34 24.14 74.91
C THR A 122 50.51 24.18 73.64
N THR A 123 50.88 25.00 72.65
CA THR A 123 50.18 25.03 71.35
C THR A 123 50.24 23.69 70.65
N ARG A 124 51.39 23.00 70.67
CA ARG A 124 51.51 21.63 70.16
C ARG A 124 50.59 20.65 70.87
N ARG A 125 50.52 20.67 72.20
CA ARG A 125 49.60 19.81 72.98
C ARG A 125 48.15 20.08 72.61
N TYR A 126 47.73 21.34 72.54
CA TYR A 126 46.38 21.72 72.11
C TYR A 126 46.08 21.24 70.69
N ILE A 127 47.03 21.35 69.75
CA ILE A 127 46.85 20.84 68.39
C ILE A 127 46.71 19.31 68.39
N GLU A 128 47.52 18.60 69.18
CA GLU A 128 47.46 17.14 69.29
C GLU A 128 46.15 16.66 69.95
N GLU A 129 45.70 17.33 71.00
CA GLU A 129 44.41 17.08 71.65
C GLU A 129 43.25 17.34 70.69
N PHE A 130 43.24 18.49 70.01
CA PHE A 130 42.22 18.82 69.02
C PHE A 130 42.18 17.80 67.86
N LYS A 131 43.35 17.34 67.38
CA LYS A 131 43.42 16.28 66.37
C LYS A 131 42.84 14.95 66.87
N LYS A 132 43.11 14.58 68.13
CA LYS A 132 42.52 13.38 68.75
C LYS A 132 41.02 13.51 68.88
N GLU A 133 40.51 14.63 69.39
CA GLU A 133 39.07 14.90 69.49
C GLU A 133 38.39 14.88 68.13
N GLN A 134 38.99 15.52 67.12
CA GLN A 134 38.47 15.48 65.75
C GLN A 134 38.47 14.06 65.18
N ALA A 135 39.49 13.25 65.45
CA ALA A 135 39.55 11.87 65.00
C ALA A 135 38.47 11.01 65.69
N LEU A 136 38.28 11.18 67.00
CA LEU A 136 37.21 10.53 67.76
C LEU A 136 35.83 10.95 67.24
N TRP A 137 35.62 12.23 66.99
CA TRP A 137 34.38 12.75 66.41
C TRP A 137 34.11 12.16 65.01
N ARG A 138 35.12 12.11 64.13
CA ARG A 138 35.00 11.47 62.81
C ARG A 138 34.75 9.96 62.90
N LYS A 139 35.28 9.30 63.93
CA LYS A 139 35.03 7.87 64.16
C LYS A 139 33.60 7.66 64.63
N LYS A 140 33.15 8.40 65.64
CA LYS A 140 31.77 8.35 66.14
C LYS A 140 30.76 8.67 65.04
N LYS A 141 31.03 9.68 64.21
CA LYS A 141 30.17 10.00 63.05
C LYS A 141 30.13 8.88 62.02
N ARG A 142 31.25 8.20 61.76
CA ARG A 142 31.26 7.02 60.88
C ARG A 142 30.46 5.86 61.48
N GLU A 143 30.61 5.60 62.77
CA GLU A 143 29.84 4.57 63.48
C GLU A 143 28.33 4.87 63.43
N GLU A 144 27.91 6.12 63.69
CA GLU A 144 26.52 6.57 63.54
C GLU A 144 25.99 6.36 62.11
N MET A 145 26.77 6.76 61.09
CA MET A 145 26.41 6.55 59.69
C MET A 145 26.34 5.07 59.30
N GLU A 146 27.24 4.23 59.82
CA GLU A 146 27.23 2.79 59.59
C GLU A 146 26.00 2.12 60.22
N GLU A 147 25.59 2.56 61.42
CA GLU A 147 24.35 2.09 62.07
C GLU A 147 23.11 2.51 61.29
N GLU A 148 23.04 3.76 60.81
CA GLU A 148 21.96 4.23 59.95
C GLU A 148 21.92 3.45 58.63
N ASN A 149 23.08 3.24 58.00
CA ASN A 149 23.19 2.43 56.79
C ASN A 149 22.74 0.98 57.01
N ARG A 150 23.07 0.37 58.15
CA ARG A 150 22.57 -0.97 58.50
C ARG A 150 21.06 -1.00 58.59
N LYS A 151 20.45 -0.02 59.26
CA LYS A 151 18.98 0.11 59.35
C LYS A 151 18.35 0.31 57.97
N ILE A 152 18.98 1.10 57.10
CA ILE A 152 18.52 1.30 55.71
C ILE A 152 18.58 -0.01 54.94
N ILE A 153 19.66 -0.78 55.05
CA ILE A 153 19.81 -2.08 54.37
C ILE A 153 18.79 -3.10 54.90
N GLU A 154 18.58 -3.16 56.21
CA GLU A 154 17.55 -4.03 56.81
C GLU A 154 16.15 -3.65 56.33
N PHE A 155 15.85 -2.35 56.29
CA PHE A 155 14.58 -1.86 55.76
C PHE A 155 14.42 -2.15 54.26
N ALA A 156 15.49 -1.99 53.47
CA ALA A 156 15.48 -2.32 52.04
C ALA A 156 15.21 -3.81 51.81
N LYS A 157 15.90 -4.70 52.52
CA LYS A 157 15.64 -6.14 52.47
C LYS A 157 14.20 -6.50 52.87
N MET A 158 13.66 -5.84 53.90
CA MET A 158 12.27 -6.03 54.29
C MET A 158 11.27 -5.53 53.22
N GLN A 159 11.61 -4.50 52.44
CA GLN A 159 10.79 -4.07 51.31
C GLN A 159 10.90 -5.04 50.14
N GLU A 160 12.11 -5.47 49.79
CA GLU A 160 12.35 -6.49 48.75
C GLU A 160 11.55 -7.76 49.05
N GLN A 161 11.59 -8.28 50.27
CA GLN A 161 10.79 -9.45 50.67
C GLN A 161 9.29 -9.23 50.53
N ARG A 162 8.79 -8.03 50.87
CA ARG A 162 7.36 -7.71 50.69
C ARG A 162 6.98 -7.61 49.22
N GLU A 163 7.86 -7.09 48.38
CA GLU A 163 7.66 -7.03 46.94
C GLU A 163 7.71 -8.43 46.34
N GLU A 164 8.67 -9.26 46.73
CA GLU A 164 8.76 -10.67 46.35
C GLU A 164 7.50 -11.43 46.74
N ASP A 165 7.01 -11.29 47.97
CA ASP A 165 5.75 -11.90 48.44
C ASP A 165 4.53 -11.41 47.65
N ARG A 166 4.50 -10.12 47.28
CA ARG A 166 3.44 -9.56 46.42
C ARG A 166 3.52 -10.15 45.01
N MET A 167 4.71 -10.20 44.43
CA MET A 167 4.95 -10.76 43.10
C MET A 167 4.63 -12.24 43.05
N ALA A 168 4.99 -13.01 44.08
CA ALA A 168 4.63 -14.43 44.21
C ALA A 168 3.10 -14.63 44.25
N LYS A 169 2.37 -13.79 44.99
CA LYS A 169 0.90 -13.82 44.99
C LYS A 169 0.30 -13.43 43.65
N VAL A 170 0.87 -12.46 42.95
CA VAL A 170 0.45 -12.09 41.59
C VAL A 170 0.66 -13.26 40.65
N GLN A 171 1.84 -13.89 40.66
CA GLN A 171 2.15 -15.07 39.86
C GLN A 171 1.20 -16.22 40.17
N GLU A 172 0.95 -16.55 41.43
CA GLU A 172 -0.01 -17.59 41.82
C GLU A 172 -1.42 -17.30 41.30
N ASN A 173 -1.86 -16.04 41.35
CA ASN A 173 -3.15 -15.62 40.81
C ASN A 173 -3.18 -15.68 39.27
N GLU A 174 -2.09 -15.32 38.61
CA GLU A 174 -1.95 -15.44 37.15
C GLU A 174 -1.97 -16.91 36.71
N GLU A 175 -1.28 -17.79 37.43
CA GLU A 175 -1.31 -19.23 37.19
C GLU A 175 -2.74 -19.79 37.35
N LYS A 176 -3.45 -19.43 38.42
CA LYS A 176 -4.86 -19.78 38.60
C LYS A 176 -5.74 -19.24 37.46
N ARG A 177 -5.48 -18.00 37.01
CA ARG A 177 -6.19 -17.39 35.87
C ARG A 177 -5.92 -18.15 34.57
N LEU A 178 -4.68 -18.53 34.32
CA LEU A 178 -4.28 -19.32 33.15
C LEU A 178 -4.91 -20.72 33.20
N GLN A 179 -4.95 -21.37 34.36
CA GLN A 179 -5.66 -22.64 34.55
C GLN A 179 -7.15 -22.50 34.22
N LEU A 180 -7.82 -21.47 34.76
CA LEU A 180 -9.21 -21.17 34.45
C LEU A 180 -9.42 -20.88 32.96
N GLN A 181 -8.53 -20.09 32.34
CA GLN A 181 -8.58 -19.77 30.92
C GLN A 181 -8.44 -21.05 30.09
N ASN A 182 -7.48 -21.90 30.38
CA ASN A 182 -7.28 -23.18 29.67
C ASN A 182 -8.51 -24.08 29.80
N MET A 183 -9.12 -24.16 30.98
CA MET A 183 -10.36 -24.92 31.18
C MET A 183 -11.53 -24.35 30.36
N LEU A 184 -11.64 -23.02 30.26
CA LEU A 184 -12.65 -22.36 29.43
C LEU A 184 -12.39 -22.60 27.94
N THR A 185 -11.14 -22.51 27.49
CA THR A 185 -10.76 -22.77 26.10
C THR A 185 -11.07 -24.22 25.71
N GLN A 186 -10.75 -25.20 26.56
CA GLN A 186 -11.10 -26.60 26.33
C GLN A 186 -12.62 -26.80 26.21
N ARG A 187 -13.41 -26.21 27.12
CA ARG A 187 -14.88 -26.25 27.04
C ARG A 187 -15.41 -25.58 25.77
N LEU A 188 -14.84 -24.45 25.36
CA LEU A 188 -15.21 -23.77 24.13
C LEU A 188 -14.90 -24.64 22.91
N GLU A 189 -13.71 -25.25 22.85
CA GLU A 189 -13.34 -26.20 21.80
C GLU A 189 -14.30 -27.39 21.75
N GLU A 190 -14.66 -27.98 22.88
CA GLU A 190 -15.67 -29.05 22.95
C GLU A 190 -17.03 -28.58 22.41
N THR A 191 -17.49 -27.40 22.80
CA THR A 191 -18.76 -26.86 22.29
C THR A 191 -18.72 -26.52 20.79
N LEU A 192 -17.57 -26.05 20.28
CA LEU A 192 -17.38 -25.79 18.85
C LEU A 192 -17.37 -27.10 18.08
N ARG A 193 -16.64 -28.13 18.54
CA ARG A 193 -16.69 -29.48 17.94
C ARG A 193 -18.11 -30.02 17.91
N GLN A 194 -18.85 -29.92 19.02
CA GLN A 194 -20.27 -30.33 19.05
C GLN A 194 -21.12 -29.57 18.03
N ARG A 195 -20.87 -28.27 17.80
CA ARG A 195 -21.58 -27.49 16.77
C ARG A 195 -21.18 -27.91 15.37
N GLU A 196 -19.89 -28.10 15.11
CA GLU A 196 -19.36 -28.59 13.83
C GLU A 196 -19.94 -29.96 13.50
N ASP A 197 -19.97 -30.89 14.46
CA ASP A 197 -20.56 -32.22 14.30
C ASP A 197 -22.07 -32.12 13.95
N LEU A 198 -22.82 -31.24 14.63
CA LEU A 198 -24.23 -30.99 14.33
C LEU A 198 -24.44 -30.34 12.95
N GLU A 199 -23.56 -29.43 12.55
CA GLU A 199 -23.60 -28.78 11.24
C GLU A 199 -23.27 -29.77 10.12
N GLN A 200 -22.31 -30.68 10.32
CA GLN A 200 -22.02 -31.77 9.40
C GLN A 200 -23.25 -32.66 9.21
N VAL A 201 -23.89 -33.10 10.30
CA VAL A 201 -25.13 -33.89 10.22
C VAL A 201 -26.25 -33.14 9.48
N ARG A 202 -26.39 -31.83 9.68
CA ARG A 202 -27.36 -31.01 8.94
C ARG A 202 -27.03 -30.93 7.44
N GLN A 203 -25.76 -30.80 7.09
CA GLN A 203 -25.32 -30.78 5.69
C GLN A 203 -25.56 -32.14 5.02
N GLU A 204 -25.28 -33.24 5.72
CA GLU A 204 -25.57 -34.60 5.25
C GLU A 204 -27.06 -34.78 5.00
N LEU A 205 -27.91 -34.42 5.97
CA LEU A 205 -29.38 -34.46 5.82
C LEU A 205 -29.86 -33.62 4.63
N TYR A 206 -29.33 -32.41 4.44
CA TYR A 206 -29.69 -31.57 3.29
C TYR A 206 -29.29 -32.22 1.97
N GLN A 207 -28.11 -32.85 1.89
CA GLN A 207 -27.67 -33.57 0.70
C GLN A 207 -28.56 -34.79 0.42
N GLU A 208 -28.94 -35.54 1.45
CA GLU A 208 -29.88 -36.66 1.33
C GLU A 208 -31.26 -36.19 0.84
N GLU A 209 -31.80 -35.10 1.39
CA GLU A 209 -33.05 -34.50 0.93
C GLU A 209 -32.98 -34.08 -0.54
N GLN A 210 -31.89 -33.42 -0.97
CA GLN A 210 -31.69 -33.07 -2.38
C GLN A 210 -31.58 -34.31 -3.27
N ALA A 211 -30.91 -35.36 -2.81
CA ALA A 211 -30.81 -36.62 -3.53
C ALA A 211 -32.18 -37.30 -3.67
N GLU A 212 -33.00 -37.30 -2.63
CA GLU A 212 -34.38 -37.81 -2.68
C GLU A 212 -35.28 -36.99 -3.60
N ILE A 213 -35.18 -35.65 -3.57
CA ILE A 213 -35.88 -34.79 -4.54
C ILE A 213 -35.44 -35.12 -5.96
N HIS A 214 -34.14 -35.31 -6.19
CA HIS A 214 -33.61 -35.66 -7.51
C HIS A 214 -34.08 -37.05 -7.96
N LYS A 215 -34.10 -38.05 -7.07
CA LYS A 215 -34.68 -39.38 -7.36
C LYS A 215 -36.14 -39.28 -7.75
N LYS A 216 -36.95 -38.54 -6.98
CA LYS A 216 -38.37 -38.31 -7.31
C LYS A 216 -38.54 -37.63 -8.68
N LYS A 217 -37.73 -36.62 -9.00
CA LYS A 217 -37.74 -35.99 -10.33
C LYS A 217 -37.39 -36.98 -11.44
N LEU A 218 -36.38 -37.83 -11.23
CA LEU A 218 -36.03 -38.88 -12.20
C LEU A 218 -37.15 -39.90 -12.37
N GLU A 219 -37.83 -40.29 -11.29
CA GLU A 219 -39.01 -41.15 -11.31
C GLU A 219 -40.17 -40.49 -12.08
N GLU A 220 -40.48 -39.22 -11.80
CA GLU A 220 -41.48 -38.43 -12.52
C GLU A 220 -41.14 -38.29 -14.00
N GLU A 221 -39.89 -38.00 -14.36
CA GLU A 221 -39.44 -37.96 -15.76
C GLU A 221 -39.55 -39.33 -16.45
N ALA A 222 -39.23 -40.42 -15.73
CA ALA A 222 -39.40 -41.77 -16.23
C ALA A 222 -40.89 -42.12 -16.44
N GLU A 223 -41.75 -41.72 -15.50
CA GLU A 223 -43.20 -41.84 -15.63
C GLU A 223 -43.73 -41.03 -16.81
N GLU A 224 -43.29 -39.78 -16.98
CA GLU A 224 -43.69 -38.96 -18.12
C GLU A 224 -43.23 -39.57 -19.45
N LYS A 225 -42.00 -40.08 -19.53
CA LYS A 225 -41.50 -40.80 -20.71
C LYS A 225 -42.37 -42.03 -20.99
N LEU A 226 -42.75 -42.77 -19.96
CA LEU A 226 -43.64 -43.93 -20.09
C LEU A 226 -45.06 -43.50 -20.52
N ARG A 227 -45.61 -42.42 -19.97
CA ARG A 227 -46.91 -41.84 -20.38
C ARG A 227 -46.87 -41.39 -21.83
N LYS A 228 -45.82 -40.67 -22.25
CA LYS A 228 -45.58 -40.26 -23.64
C LYS A 228 -45.46 -41.46 -24.57
N GLN A 229 -44.71 -42.51 -24.20
CA GLN A 229 -44.65 -43.75 -24.98
C GLN A 229 -46.00 -44.47 -25.07
N LYS A 230 -46.77 -44.55 -23.97
CA LYS A 230 -48.12 -45.12 -23.97
C LYS A 230 -49.08 -44.31 -24.86
N ALA A 231 -49.06 -42.99 -24.75
CA ALA A 231 -49.85 -42.10 -25.59
C ALA A 231 -49.48 -42.23 -27.08
N LEU A 232 -48.18 -42.30 -27.41
CA LEU A 232 -47.73 -42.56 -28.79
C LEU A 232 -48.22 -43.92 -29.30
N LYS A 233 -48.15 -44.98 -28.48
CA LYS A 233 -48.69 -46.30 -28.83
C LYS A 233 -50.21 -46.25 -29.03
N GLN A 234 -50.95 -45.56 -28.16
CA GLN A 234 -52.40 -45.37 -28.27
C GLN A 234 -52.74 -44.58 -29.54
N ASN A 235 -52.11 -43.44 -29.77
CA ASN A 235 -52.28 -42.65 -30.99
C ASN A 235 -51.97 -43.46 -32.26
N PHE A 236 -50.93 -44.30 -32.24
CA PHE A 236 -50.63 -45.19 -33.36
C PHE A 236 -51.72 -46.25 -33.57
N MET A 237 -52.21 -46.88 -32.50
CA MET A 237 -53.34 -47.82 -32.59
C MET A 237 -54.61 -47.15 -33.10
N GLU A 238 -54.91 -45.93 -32.62
CA GLU A 238 -56.06 -45.13 -33.07
C GLU A 238 -55.92 -44.72 -34.54
N GLN A 239 -54.73 -44.28 -34.97
CA GLN A 239 -54.46 -43.98 -36.39
C GLN A 239 -54.62 -45.23 -37.28
N MET A 240 -54.14 -46.39 -36.82
CA MET A 240 -54.29 -47.65 -37.54
C MET A 240 -55.76 -48.09 -37.60
N ALA A 241 -56.50 -47.98 -36.49
CA ALA A 241 -57.93 -48.26 -36.45
C ALA A 241 -58.73 -47.30 -37.34
N LEU A 242 -58.43 -46.00 -37.34
CA LEU A 242 -59.02 -45.03 -38.26
C LEU A 242 -58.69 -45.36 -39.72
N LYS A 243 -57.46 -45.75 -40.02
CA LYS A 243 -57.07 -46.19 -41.36
C LYS A 243 -57.79 -47.46 -41.79
N GLU A 244 -57.99 -48.42 -40.88
CA GLU A 244 -58.79 -49.62 -41.12
C GLU A 244 -60.25 -49.29 -41.36
N LEU A 245 -60.84 -48.39 -40.55
CA LEU A 245 -62.21 -47.89 -40.75
C LEU A 245 -62.35 -47.17 -42.10
N VAL A 246 -61.38 -46.35 -42.50
CA VAL A 246 -61.37 -45.70 -43.82
C VAL A 246 -61.26 -46.74 -44.94
N LEU A 247 -60.45 -47.78 -44.78
CA LEU A 247 -60.35 -48.87 -45.76
C LEU A 247 -61.64 -49.70 -45.82
N GLN A 248 -62.30 -49.94 -44.69
CA GLN A 248 -63.60 -50.61 -44.64
C GLN A 248 -64.68 -49.75 -45.29
N ALA A 249 -64.75 -48.45 -44.98
CA ALA A 249 -65.64 -47.50 -45.63
C ALA A 249 -65.37 -47.41 -47.14
N ALA A 250 -64.10 -47.37 -47.57
CA ALA A 250 -63.74 -47.38 -48.98
C ALA A 250 -64.15 -48.70 -49.67
N LYS A 251 -64.01 -49.85 -49.00
CA LYS A 251 -64.53 -51.14 -49.51
C LYS A 251 -66.05 -51.15 -49.58
N GLU A 252 -66.73 -50.61 -48.57
CA GLU A 252 -68.19 -50.47 -48.57
C GLU A 252 -68.66 -49.52 -49.67
N GLU A 253 -67.97 -48.40 -49.89
CA GLU A 253 -68.19 -47.49 -51.00
C GLU A 253 -67.91 -48.16 -52.36
N GLU A 254 -66.84 -48.95 -52.49
CA GLU A 254 -66.56 -49.76 -53.68
C GLU A 254 -67.62 -50.83 -53.92
N GLU A 255 -68.14 -51.47 -52.87
CA GLU A 255 -69.22 -52.46 -52.95
C GLU A 255 -70.57 -51.81 -53.25
N VAL A 256 -70.85 -50.63 -52.69
CA VAL A 256 -72.02 -49.80 -53.02
C VAL A 256 -71.90 -49.30 -54.46
N PHE A 257 -70.72 -48.87 -54.88
CA PHE A 257 -70.44 -48.47 -56.26
C PHE A 257 -70.56 -49.67 -57.21
N ARG A 258 -70.04 -50.85 -56.87
CA ARG A 258 -70.24 -52.10 -57.63
C ARG A 258 -71.72 -52.46 -57.71
N ARG A 259 -72.47 -52.40 -56.61
CA ARG A 259 -73.91 -52.67 -56.59
C ARG A 259 -74.67 -51.65 -57.43
N ALA A 260 -74.33 -50.37 -57.34
CA ALA A 260 -74.93 -49.31 -58.15
C ALA A 260 -74.56 -49.47 -59.63
N LEU A 261 -73.34 -49.89 -59.94
CA LEU A 261 -72.89 -50.15 -61.30
C LEU A 261 -73.54 -51.42 -61.88
N LEU A 262 -73.66 -52.48 -61.10
CA LEU A 262 -74.41 -53.70 -61.46
C LEU A 262 -75.90 -53.42 -61.60
N ALA A 263 -76.48 -52.56 -60.76
CA ALA A 263 -77.87 -52.12 -60.88
C ALA A 263 -78.05 -51.24 -62.12
N LYS A 264 -77.11 -50.34 -62.42
CA LYS A 264 -77.09 -49.60 -63.69
C LYS A 264 -76.97 -50.51 -64.89
N PHE A 265 -76.07 -51.50 -64.86
CA PHE A 265 -75.97 -52.49 -65.94
C PHE A 265 -77.24 -53.33 -66.06
N ALA A 266 -77.92 -53.69 -64.96
CA ALA A 266 -79.19 -54.38 -65.01
C ALA A 266 -80.34 -53.49 -65.52
N GLU A 267 -80.33 -52.20 -65.19
CA GLU A 267 -81.26 -51.20 -65.74
C GLU A 267 -80.99 -50.97 -67.23
N ASP A 268 -79.73 -50.86 -67.63
CA ASP A 268 -79.29 -50.70 -69.02
C ASP A 268 -79.59 -51.97 -69.83
N ASP A 269 -79.33 -53.18 -69.31
CA ASP A 269 -79.73 -54.46 -69.93
C ASP A 269 -81.27 -54.57 -70.06
N ARG A 270 -82.01 -54.09 -69.06
CA ARG A 270 -83.49 -54.04 -69.10
C ARG A 270 -83.98 -53.02 -70.13
N ILE A 271 -83.30 -51.89 -70.26
CA ILE A 271 -83.59 -50.85 -71.26
C ILE A 271 -83.17 -51.32 -72.66
N GLU A 272 -82.06 -52.05 -72.80
CA GLU A 272 -81.61 -52.66 -74.05
C GLU A 272 -82.55 -53.77 -74.51
N LEU A 273 -83.01 -54.66 -73.62
CA LEU A 273 -84.05 -55.65 -73.93
C LEU A 273 -85.35 -54.97 -74.39
N MET A 274 -85.79 -53.93 -73.68
CA MET A 274 -86.98 -53.15 -74.05
C MET A 274 -86.79 -52.40 -75.38
N ASN A 275 -85.61 -51.83 -75.64
CA ASN A 275 -85.30 -51.12 -76.88
C ASN A 275 -85.13 -52.07 -78.06
N ALA A 276 -84.54 -53.25 -77.86
CA ALA A 276 -84.44 -54.30 -78.87
C ALA A 276 -85.83 -54.87 -79.22
N GLN A 277 -86.72 -55.05 -78.23
CA GLN A 277 -88.11 -55.39 -78.46
C GLN A 277 -88.85 -54.27 -79.20
N LYS A 278 -88.64 -52.99 -78.83
CA LYS A 278 -89.24 -51.83 -79.49
C LYS A 278 -88.71 -51.62 -80.91
N GLN A 279 -87.43 -51.89 -81.18
CA GLN A 279 -86.84 -51.88 -82.52
C GLN A 279 -87.37 -53.04 -83.37
N ARG A 280 -87.52 -54.26 -82.81
CA ARG A 280 -88.16 -55.39 -83.51
C ARG A 280 -89.62 -55.08 -83.85
N MET A 281 -90.38 -54.50 -82.91
CA MET A 281 -91.77 -54.10 -83.15
C MET A 281 -91.87 -53.00 -84.22
N LYS A 282 -91.01 -51.97 -84.18
CA LYS A 282 -90.96 -50.93 -85.23
C LYS A 282 -90.53 -51.48 -86.58
N GLN A 283 -89.56 -52.40 -86.65
CA GLN A 283 -89.18 -53.05 -87.90
C GLN A 283 -90.31 -53.92 -88.47
N LEU A 284 -91.07 -54.63 -87.61
CA LEU A 284 -92.26 -55.37 -88.02
C LEU A 284 -93.38 -54.44 -88.50
N GLU A 285 -93.60 -53.31 -87.82
CA GLU A 285 -94.57 -52.29 -88.24
C GLU A 285 -94.17 -51.64 -89.57
N HIS A 286 -92.90 -51.29 -89.75
CA HIS A 286 -92.39 -50.77 -91.01
C HIS A 286 -92.46 -51.81 -92.12
N ARG A 287 -92.12 -53.08 -91.86
CA ARG A 287 -92.26 -54.17 -92.84
C ARG A 287 -93.73 -54.37 -93.23
N ARG A 288 -94.66 -54.40 -92.26
CA ARG A 288 -96.11 -54.47 -92.53
C ARG A 288 -96.63 -53.25 -93.29
N ALA A 289 -96.13 -52.05 -92.99
CA ALA A 289 -96.52 -50.84 -93.70
C ALA A 289 -96.00 -50.82 -95.14
N VAL A 290 -94.79 -51.32 -95.39
CA VAL A 290 -94.23 -51.46 -96.74
C VAL A 290 -94.95 -52.57 -97.52
N GLU A 291 -95.25 -53.72 -96.90
CA GLU A 291 -96.07 -54.78 -97.52
C GLU A 291 -97.47 -54.27 -97.88
N LYS A 292 -98.14 -53.51 -97.00
CA LYS A 292 -99.41 -52.84 -97.31
C LYS A 292 -99.27 -51.87 -98.48
N LEU A 293 -98.21 -51.06 -98.53
CA LEU A 293 -97.98 -50.14 -99.66
C LEU A 293 -97.70 -50.88 -100.98
N ILE A 294 -97.03 -52.04 -100.92
CA ILE A 294 -96.81 -52.90 -102.09
C ILE A 294 -98.12 -53.56 -102.54
N GLU A 295 -98.92 -54.08 -101.62
CA GLU A 295 -100.24 -54.64 -101.90
C GLU A 295 -101.21 -53.58 -102.43
N GLU A 296 -101.23 -52.38 -101.84
CA GLU A 296 -102.02 -51.24 -102.32
C GLU A 296 -101.58 -50.80 -103.71
N ARG A 297 -100.27 -50.73 -103.99
CA ARG A 297 -99.75 -50.43 -105.34
C ARG A 297 -100.08 -51.54 -106.34
N HIS A 298 -100.04 -52.81 -105.93
CA HIS A 298 -100.41 -53.93 -106.79
C HIS A 298 -101.92 -53.94 -107.09
N ASN A 299 -102.76 -53.66 -106.08
CA ASN A 299 -104.21 -53.53 -106.23
C ASN A 299 -104.59 -52.31 -107.07
N GLN A 300 -103.90 -51.17 -106.91
CA GLN A 300 -104.06 -50.00 -107.79
C GLN A 300 -103.67 -50.34 -109.23
N PHE A 301 -102.54 -51.02 -109.45
CA PHE A 301 -102.12 -51.45 -110.78
C PHE A 301 -103.12 -52.42 -111.43
N LEU A 302 -103.65 -53.38 -110.68
CA LEU A 302 -104.69 -54.29 -111.15
C LEU A 302 -106.01 -53.55 -111.46
N ALA A 303 -106.43 -52.62 -110.61
CA ALA A 303 -107.63 -51.81 -110.81
C ALA A 303 -107.49 -50.82 -111.97
N ASP A 304 -106.30 -50.26 -112.21
CA ASP A 304 -106.02 -49.40 -113.36
C ASP A 304 -105.97 -50.24 -114.65
N LYS A 305 -105.38 -51.45 -114.63
CA LYS A 305 -105.40 -52.37 -115.77
C LYS A 305 -106.81 -52.85 -116.12
N GLN A 306 -107.67 -53.08 -115.13
CA GLN A 306 -109.07 -53.42 -115.34
C GLN A 306 -109.85 -52.23 -115.95
N ARG A 307 -109.62 -51.01 -115.45
CA ARG A 307 -110.21 -49.79 -116.01
C ARG A 307 -109.74 -49.51 -117.44
N GLU A 308 -108.45 -49.68 -117.74
CA GLU A 308 -107.93 -49.56 -119.11
C GLU A 308 -108.56 -50.59 -120.06
N LEU A 309 -108.78 -51.84 -119.61
CA LEU A 309 -109.45 -52.88 -120.39
C LEU A 309 -110.93 -52.56 -120.64
N GLU A 310 -111.64 -52.05 -119.64
CA GLU A 310 -113.05 -51.65 -119.76
C GLU A 310 -113.21 -50.42 -120.67
N GLU A 311 -112.35 -49.41 -120.52
CA GLU A 311 -112.33 -48.23 -121.39
C GLU A 311 -111.98 -48.59 -122.84
N TRP A 312 -111.01 -49.49 -123.05
CA TRP A 312 -110.68 -50.00 -124.39
C TRP A 312 -111.85 -50.74 -125.03
N GLN A 313 -112.56 -51.59 -124.27
CA GLN A 313 -113.75 -52.29 -124.78
C GLN A 313 -114.91 -51.34 -125.10
N LEU A 314 -115.11 -50.28 -124.30
CA LEU A 314 -116.15 -49.29 -124.53
C LEU A 314 -115.83 -48.43 -125.76
N GLN A 315 -114.56 -48.02 -125.93
CA GLN A 315 -114.09 -47.28 -127.10
C GLN A 315 -114.20 -48.10 -128.39
N GLN A 316 -113.90 -49.40 -128.36
CA GLN A 316 -114.07 -50.29 -129.51
C GLN A 316 -115.55 -50.41 -129.93
N ARG A 317 -116.49 -50.51 -128.98
CA ARG A 317 -117.93 -50.51 -129.28
C ARG A 317 -118.39 -49.18 -129.89
N GLN A 318 -117.90 -48.06 -129.37
CA GLN A 318 -118.23 -46.73 -129.90
C GLN A 318 -117.66 -46.48 -131.30
N GLN A 319 -116.41 -46.90 -131.56
CA GLN A 319 -115.83 -46.80 -132.92
C GLN A 319 -116.51 -47.74 -133.92
N GLY A 320 -116.99 -48.91 -133.49
CA GLY A 320 -117.80 -49.81 -134.30
C GLY A 320 -119.09 -49.14 -134.82
N CYS A 321 -119.87 -48.51 -133.93
CA CYS A 321 -121.09 -47.81 -134.31
C CYS A 321 -120.85 -46.63 -135.28
N ILE A 322 -119.74 -45.90 -135.10
CA ILE A 322 -119.40 -44.76 -135.98
C ILE A 322 -119.02 -45.24 -137.38
N ASN A 323 -118.26 -46.34 -137.49
CA ASN A 323 -117.85 -46.89 -138.78
C ASN A 323 -119.03 -47.44 -139.60
N GLU A 324 -120.06 -48.00 -138.95
CA GLU A 324 -121.29 -48.45 -139.62
C GLU A 324 -122.06 -47.27 -140.24
N ILE A 325 -122.22 -46.18 -139.49
CA ILE A 325 -122.90 -44.95 -139.95
C ILE A 325 -122.15 -44.31 -141.15
N ILE A 326 -120.82 -44.31 -141.12
CA ILE A 326 -120.00 -43.71 -142.18
C ILE A 326 -120.10 -44.50 -143.50
N GLU A 327 -120.13 -45.83 -143.47
CA GLU A 327 -120.31 -46.63 -144.69
C GLU A 327 -121.73 -46.51 -145.27
N GLU A 328 -122.77 -46.33 -144.44
CA GLU A 328 -124.14 -46.04 -144.92
C GLU A 328 -124.24 -44.70 -145.65
N GLU A 329 -123.66 -43.63 -145.10
CA GLU A 329 -123.63 -42.30 -145.74
C GLU A 329 -122.78 -42.29 -147.02
N ARG A 330 -121.68 -43.05 -147.04
CA ARG A 330 -120.85 -43.24 -148.24
C ARG A 330 -121.65 -43.84 -149.41
N LEU A 331 -122.50 -44.82 -149.15
CA LEU A 331 -123.35 -45.46 -150.18
C LEU A 331 -124.44 -44.53 -150.72
N LYS A 332 -125.02 -43.66 -149.88
CA LYS A 332 -125.98 -42.62 -150.31
C LYS A 332 -125.35 -41.60 -151.25
N LEU A 333 -124.20 -41.05 -150.87
CA LEU A 333 -123.45 -40.06 -151.64
C LEU A 333 -123.11 -40.58 -153.05
N LEU A 334 -122.81 -41.87 -153.17
CA LEU A 334 -122.56 -42.52 -154.45
C LEU A 334 -123.82 -42.55 -155.35
N LYS A 335 -125.01 -42.82 -154.81
CA LYS A 335 -126.24 -42.88 -155.62
C LYS A 335 -126.70 -41.51 -156.15
N GLU A 336 -126.57 -40.44 -155.35
CA GLU A 336 -127.10 -39.11 -155.69
C GLU A 336 -126.26 -38.33 -156.70
N HIS A 337 -124.93 -38.47 -156.64
CA HIS A 337 -124.01 -37.69 -157.45
C HIS A 337 -123.46 -38.44 -158.67
N ALA A 338 -123.43 -39.79 -158.64
CA ALA A 338 -122.83 -40.59 -159.72
C ALA A 338 -123.52 -40.37 -161.06
N THR A 339 -124.86 -40.41 -161.10
CA THR A 339 -125.63 -40.14 -162.32
C THR A 339 -125.36 -38.73 -162.88
N LYS A 340 -125.17 -37.72 -162.02
CA LYS A 340 -124.90 -36.30 -162.38
C LYS A 340 -123.46 -36.00 -162.82
N LEU A 341 -122.53 -36.90 -162.58
CA LEU A 341 -121.11 -36.67 -162.83
C LEU A 341 -120.48 -37.78 -163.70
N LEU A 342 -121.27 -38.38 -164.59
CA LEU A 342 -120.84 -39.43 -165.52
C LEU A 342 -119.71 -38.91 -166.44
N GLY A 343 -118.48 -39.34 -166.16
CA GLY A 343 -117.26 -38.99 -166.91
C GLY A 343 -116.18 -38.21 -166.15
N TYR A 344 -116.50 -37.57 -165.02
CA TYR A 344 -115.56 -36.70 -164.26
C TYR A 344 -115.21 -37.20 -162.85
N LEU A 345 -115.40 -38.49 -162.56
CA LEU A 345 -115.05 -39.04 -161.24
C LEU A 345 -113.59 -39.54 -161.15
N PRO A 346 -112.88 -39.23 -160.05
CA PRO A 346 -111.47 -39.60 -159.89
C PRO A 346 -111.25 -41.07 -159.50
N LYS A 347 -110.03 -41.55 -159.77
CA LYS A 347 -109.56 -42.92 -159.51
C LYS A 347 -109.42 -43.13 -157.98
N GLY A 348 -110.40 -43.78 -157.31
CA GLY A 348 -110.33 -44.15 -155.87
C GLY A 348 -111.60 -44.03 -154.99
N VAL A 349 -112.81 -44.07 -155.54
CA VAL A 349 -114.08 -43.69 -154.83
C VAL A 349 -114.94 -44.90 -154.39
N PHE A 350 -114.65 -46.10 -154.90
CA PHE A 350 -115.28 -47.37 -154.53
C PHE A 350 -114.29 -48.26 -153.78
N LYS A 351 -114.68 -48.83 -152.63
CA LYS A 351 -113.81 -49.74 -151.85
C LYS A 351 -114.02 -51.20 -152.21
N LYS A 352 -115.21 -51.57 -152.67
CA LYS A 352 -115.64 -52.96 -152.90
C LYS A 352 -116.51 -53.04 -154.15
N GLU A 353 -116.56 -54.21 -154.78
CA GLU A 353 -117.18 -54.45 -156.10
C GLU A 353 -118.71 -54.26 -156.11
N ASP A 354 -119.37 -54.42 -154.96
CA ASP A 354 -120.83 -54.27 -154.83
C ASP A 354 -121.35 -52.85 -155.12
N ASP A 355 -120.50 -51.81 -154.99
CA ASP A 355 -120.91 -50.42 -155.21
C ASP A 355 -121.22 -50.11 -156.70
N ILE A 356 -120.64 -50.89 -157.63
CA ILE A 356 -120.79 -50.66 -159.08
C ILE A 356 -122.11 -51.25 -159.60
N ASP A 357 -122.57 -52.34 -158.99
CA ASP A 357 -123.77 -53.03 -159.43
C ASP A 357 -125.06 -52.27 -159.12
N MET A 358 -125.02 -51.35 -158.16
CA MET A 358 -126.16 -50.54 -157.74
C MET A 358 -126.50 -49.37 -158.68
N LEU A 359 -125.71 -49.08 -159.72
CA LEU A 359 -125.83 -47.86 -160.53
C LEU A 359 -126.45 -48.05 -161.94
N GLY A 360 -126.96 -49.23 -162.26
CA GLY A 360 -127.76 -49.45 -163.47
C GLY A 360 -126.97 -49.46 -164.80
N GLU A 361 -127.69 -49.80 -165.87
CA GLU A 361 -127.09 -50.29 -167.14
C GLU A 361 -126.42 -49.19 -168.01
N GLU A 362 -126.69 -47.90 -167.78
CA GLU A 362 -126.00 -46.75 -168.41
C GLU A 362 -124.57 -46.54 -167.86
N PHE A 363 -124.37 -46.78 -166.56
CA PHE A 363 -123.06 -46.77 -165.89
C PHE A 363 -122.22 -48.01 -166.24
N ARG A 364 -122.86 -49.19 -166.37
CA ARG A 364 -122.20 -50.43 -166.84
C ARG A 364 -121.57 -50.25 -168.21
N LYS A 365 -122.25 -49.63 -169.19
CA LYS A 365 -121.72 -49.50 -170.57
C LYS A 365 -120.55 -48.52 -170.75
N ALA A 366 -120.38 -47.47 -169.90
CA ALA A 366 -119.34 -46.45 -170.07
C ALA A 366 -118.01 -46.80 -169.37
N TYR A 367 -118.06 -47.35 -168.16
CA TYR A 367 -116.85 -47.81 -167.48
C TYR A 367 -116.38 -49.19 -167.97
N GLN A 368 -117.25 -50.02 -168.58
CA GLN A 368 -116.80 -51.21 -169.34
C GLN A 368 -115.81 -50.83 -170.46
N LYS A 369 -115.97 -49.67 -171.13
CA LYS A 369 -115.07 -49.20 -172.22
C LYS A 369 -113.69 -48.69 -171.74
N ARG A 370 -113.41 -48.74 -170.43
CA ARG A 370 -112.13 -48.33 -169.85
C ARG A 370 -111.36 -49.46 -169.13
N SER A 371 -111.96 -50.62 -168.88
CA SER A 371 -111.30 -51.74 -168.17
C SER A 371 -110.52 -52.69 -169.08
N GLU A 372 -110.86 -52.78 -170.37
CA GLU A 372 -110.09 -53.56 -171.34
C GLU A 372 -108.63 -53.05 -171.55
N ASN A 373 -108.23 -51.92 -170.98
CA ASN A 373 -106.89 -51.35 -171.18
C ASN A 373 -105.96 -51.38 -169.96
N CYS A 374 -106.34 -52.02 -168.85
CA CYS A 374 -105.48 -52.28 -167.68
C CYS A 374 -106.25 -53.25 -166.75
N GLU A 375 -106.58 -54.46 -167.20
CA GLU A 375 -105.75 -55.67 -167.05
C GLU A 375 -104.34 -55.57 -167.65
N GLU A 376 -103.38 -55.06 -166.87
CA GLU A 376 -101.96 -55.48 -166.94
C GLU A 376 -101.15 -54.81 -165.83
N LYS A 377 -101.45 -55.22 -164.59
CA LYS A 377 -100.49 -55.74 -163.61
C LYS A 377 -101.20 -56.23 -162.35
#